data_AF-A0A9R1JU39-F1
#
_entry.id   AF-A0A9R1JU39-F1
#
_cell.length_a   1.000
_cell.length_b   1.000
_cell.length_c   1.000
_cell.angle_alpha   90.00
_cell.angle_beta   90.00
_cell.angle_gamma   90.00
#
_symmetry.space_group_name_H-M   'P 1'
#
loop_
_entity.id
_entity.type
_entity.pdbx_description
1 polymer ?
#
loop_
_entity_poly.entity_id
_entity_poly.type
_entity_poly.pdbx_seq_one_letter_code
_entity_poly.pdbx_strand_id
1 'polypeptide(L)'
;MLQPGNSSGSSSSRSSRRVYKSVRDGRSLDPPELRCACKVEARKMMSRTTRNPDREYLSCGSTPGRCSIWIWRDILMEYVEEMLDYCGAPLKEMLDDANRKLLDQARLINSLSLKIEQDSSDREQQLGEVIGCITKLEGSVRRLKMFIWGTILLVSTWLAIGGSSSSLVTILLAVTLIYLVVG
;
A
#
# COMPACT_ATOMS: atom_id res chain seq x y z
N MET A 1 -5.63 47.83 25.22
CA MET A 1 -5.92 46.44 25.64
C MET A 1 -7.12 45.95 24.86
N LEU A 2 -7.10 44.66 24.52
CA LEU A 2 -7.71 43.99 23.36
C LEU A 2 -9.25 44.02 23.30
N GLN A 3 -9.79 44.21 22.08
CA GLN A 3 -11.16 43.82 21.71
C GLN A 3 -11.23 42.32 21.37
N PRO A 4 -12.39 41.65 21.55
CA PRO A 4 -12.54 40.23 21.27
C PRO A 4 -12.66 39.93 19.76
N GLY A 5 -12.11 38.79 19.36
CA GLY A 5 -11.93 38.37 17.98
C GLY A 5 -13.23 38.02 17.24
N ASN A 6 -13.36 38.57 16.04
CA ASN A 6 -14.29 38.12 15.02
C ASN A 6 -13.86 36.74 14.50
N SER A 7 -14.63 35.71 14.82
CA SER A 7 -14.51 34.38 14.23
C SER A 7 -15.38 34.34 12.97
N SER A 8 -14.77 34.60 11.81
CA SER A 8 -15.40 34.40 10.50
C SER A 8 -15.51 32.91 10.22
N GLY A 9 -16.68 32.35 10.56
CA GLY A 9 -17.08 31.00 10.17
C GLY A 9 -17.06 30.86 8.65
N SER A 10 -16.10 30.08 8.15
CA SER A 10 -15.97 29.72 6.75
C SER A 10 -17.05 28.71 6.40
N SER A 11 -18.18 29.17 5.87
CA SER A 11 -19.21 28.34 5.26
C SER A 11 -18.63 27.70 4.00
N SER A 12 -18.14 26.47 4.15
CA SER A 12 -17.60 25.65 3.08
C SER A 12 -18.74 25.14 2.22
N SER A 13 -19.11 25.94 1.22
CA SER A 13 -19.95 25.51 0.09
C SER A 13 -19.22 24.42 -0.68
N ARG A 14 -19.43 23.16 -0.29
CA ARG A 14 -19.07 21.97 -1.08
C ARG A 14 -19.92 21.96 -2.36
N SER A 15 -19.53 22.79 -3.33
CA SER A 15 -19.97 22.69 -4.72
C SER A 15 -19.31 21.45 -5.32
N SER A 16 -19.93 20.30 -5.06
CA SER A 16 -19.51 19.01 -5.61
C SER A 16 -19.94 18.94 -7.07
N ARG A 17 -19.24 19.70 -7.92
CA ARG A 17 -19.39 19.66 -9.38
C ARG A 17 -18.85 18.29 -9.83
N ARG A 18 -19.71 17.25 -9.84
CA ARG A 18 -19.40 15.93 -10.40
C ARG A 18 -19.14 16.14 -11.90
N VAL A 19 -17.87 16.31 -12.26
CA VAL A 19 -17.42 16.27 -13.64
C VAL A 19 -17.53 14.81 -14.07
N TYR A 20 -18.62 14.46 -14.76
CA TYR A 20 -18.77 13.17 -15.41
C TYR A 20 -17.71 13.03 -16.50
N LYS A 21 -16.67 12.26 -16.20
CA LYS A 21 -15.58 11.96 -17.13
C LYS A 21 -16.04 10.83 -18.06
N SER A 22 -16.74 11.19 -19.14
CA SER A 22 -17.12 10.28 -20.22
C SER A 22 -16.03 10.32 -21.31
N VAL A 23 -15.02 9.48 -21.17
CA VAL A 23 -14.02 9.25 -22.23
C VAL A 23 -14.17 7.81 -22.71
N ARG A 24 -14.86 7.63 -23.84
CA ARG A 24 -14.58 6.49 -24.74
C ARG A 24 -15.05 6.66 -26.19
N ASP A 25 -16.01 7.53 -26.48
CA ASP A 25 -16.63 7.54 -27.83
C ASP A 25 -16.52 8.87 -28.62
N GLY A 26 -15.75 9.86 -28.15
CA GLY A 26 -15.66 11.15 -28.86
C GLY A 26 -16.99 11.91 -28.98
N ARG A 27 -18.01 11.54 -28.19
CA ARG A 27 -19.27 12.28 -28.09
C ARG A 27 -19.06 13.57 -27.31
N SER A 28 -19.70 14.64 -27.78
CA SER A 28 -19.62 15.98 -27.21
C SER A 28 -19.84 15.97 -25.70
N LEU A 29 -19.13 16.84 -24.98
CA LEU A 29 -19.32 17.10 -23.55
C LEU A 29 -20.60 17.90 -23.25
N ASP A 30 -21.35 18.25 -24.29
CA ASP A 30 -22.60 18.97 -24.14
C ASP A 30 -23.64 18.13 -23.38
N PRO A 31 -24.42 18.76 -22.48
CA PRO A 31 -25.52 18.09 -21.82
C PRO A 31 -26.47 17.44 -22.84
N PRO A 32 -26.99 16.23 -22.57
CA PRO A 32 -27.93 15.59 -23.48
C PRO A 32 -29.21 16.43 -23.59
N GLU A 33 -29.64 16.67 -24.83
CA GLU A 33 -30.89 17.37 -25.10
C GLU A 33 -32.06 16.38 -25.22
N LEU A 34 -33.18 16.70 -24.58
CA LEU A 34 -34.39 15.90 -24.71
C LEU A 34 -34.97 16.08 -26.13
N ARG A 35 -35.02 14.99 -26.90
CA ARG A 35 -35.61 14.97 -28.24
C ARG A 35 -37.01 14.36 -28.19
N CYS A 36 -37.92 14.94 -28.97
CA CYS A 36 -39.23 14.37 -29.19
C CYS A 36 -39.18 13.17 -30.14
N ALA A 37 -40.31 12.48 -30.35
CA ALA A 37 -40.41 11.36 -31.30
C ALA A 37 -40.04 11.74 -32.75
N CYS A 38 -40.14 13.03 -33.10
CA CYS A 38 -39.70 13.56 -34.39
C CYS A 38 -38.16 13.70 -34.50
N LYS A 39 -37.41 13.32 -33.47
CA LYS A 39 -35.94 13.47 -33.33
C LYS A 39 -35.43 14.91 -33.33
N VAL A 40 -36.35 15.87 -33.19
CA VAL A 40 -36.06 17.30 -32.99
C VAL A 40 -36.05 17.58 -31.48
N GLU A 41 -35.21 18.52 -31.04
CA GLU A 41 -35.19 19.02 -29.66
C GLU A 41 -36.58 19.43 -29.19
N ALA A 42 -36.92 19.03 -27.96
CA ALA A 42 -38.16 19.45 -27.32
C ALA A 42 -38.07 20.94 -26.95
N ARG A 43 -39.11 21.70 -27.30
CA ARG A 43 -39.19 23.12 -26.99
C ARG A 43 -39.64 23.31 -25.55
N LYS A 44 -38.94 24.16 -24.80
CA LYS A 44 -39.40 24.65 -23.51
C LYS A 44 -40.46 25.72 -23.69
N MET A 45 -41.61 25.52 -23.05
CA MET A 45 -42.73 26.46 -23.05
C MET A 45 -43.20 26.72 -21.62
N MET A 46 -43.93 27.80 -21.44
CA MET A 46 -44.46 28.22 -20.14
C MET A 46 -45.99 28.19 -20.19
N SER A 47 -46.61 27.57 -19.20
CA SER A 47 -48.06 27.51 -19.07
C SER A 47 -48.61 28.86 -18.68
N ARG A 48 -49.67 29.28 -19.35
CA ARG A 48 -50.43 30.49 -19.05
C ARG A 48 -51.82 30.18 -18.50
N THR A 49 -52.05 28.93 -18.08
CA THR A 49 -53.33 28.50 -17.53
C THR A 49 -53.48 29.02 -16.09
N THR A 50 -54.70 29.35 -15.68
CA THR A 50 -55.00 29.79 -14.31
C THR A 50 -54.68 28.71 -13.25
N ARG A 51 -54.76 27.44 -13.64
CA ARG A 51 -54.50 26.29 -12.76
C ARG A 51 -53.01 26.02 -12.55
N ASN A 52 -52.17 26.25 -13.56
CA ASN A 52 -50.72 26.07 -13.49
C ASN A 52 -50.04 27.29 -14.12
N PRO A 53 -50.16 28.49 -13.53
CA PRO A 53 -49.53 29.68 -14.08
C PRO A 53 -48.01 29.53 -14.00
N ASP A 54 -47.33 29.99 -15.05
CA ASP A 54 -45.87 30.09 -15.16
C ASP A 54 -45.10 28.77 -15.04
N ARG A 55 -45.79 27.64 -15.04
CA ARG A 55 -45.18 26.30 -14.97
C ARG A 55 -44.56 25.91 -16.31
N GLU A 56 -43.32 25.43 -16.30
CA GLU A 56 -42.60 25.02 -17.51
C GLU A 56 -43.00 23.61 -17.97
N TYR A 57 -43.27 23.46 -19.27
CA TYR A 57 -43.49 22.18 -19.92
C TYR A 57 -42.64 22.05 -21.19
N LEU A 58 -42.41 20.81 -21.61
CA LEU A 58 -41.70 20.46 -22.83
C LEU A 58 -42.70 19.98 -23.87
N SER A 59 -42.58 20.47 -25.10
CA SER A 59 -43.43 20.10 -26.24
C SER A 59 -42.60 19.80 -27.50
N CYS A 60 -43.25 19.31 -28.55
CA CYS A 60 -42.58 19.09 -29.85
C CYS A 60 -41.95 20.39 -30.37
N GLY A 61 -40.67 20.33 -30.78
CA GLY A 61 -39.96 21.49 -31.33
C GLY A 61 -40.28 21.81 -32.79
N SER A 62 -40.85 20.85 -33.54
CA SER A 62 -41.24 21.05 -34.94
C SER A 62 -42.34 22.10 -35.08
N THR A 63 -42.32 22.86 -36.18
CA THR A 63 -43.37 23.85 -36.52
C THR A 63 -43.91 23.57 -37.93
N PRO A 64 -45.19 23.18 -38.10
CA PRO A 64 -46.14 22.82 -37.03
C PRO A 64 -45.69 21.56 -36.27
N GLY A 65 -46.17 21.41 -35.03
CA GLY A 65 -45.87 20.25 -34.19
C GLY A 65 -46.33 18.96 -34.87
N ARG A 66 -45.44 17.95 -34.94
CA ARG A 66 -45.72 16.68 -35.62
C ARG A 66 -45.99 15.52 -34.67
N CYS A 67 -45.61 15.65 -33.40
CA CYS A 67 -45.92 14.66 -32.35
C CYS A 67 -46.55 15.33 -31.14
N SER A 68 -47.25 14.54 -30.34
CA SER A 68 -48.03 14.99 -29.18
C SER A 68 -47.26 14.89 -27.87
N ILE A 69 -45.93 14.99 -27.89
CA ILE A 69 -45.16 15.02 -26.63
C ILE A 69 -45.55 16.26 -25.83
N TRP A 70 -45.90 16.03 -24.57
CA TRP A 70 -46.19 17.06 -23.59
C TRP A 70 -45.87 16.51 -22.20
N ILE A 71 -44.96 17.15 -21.48
CA ILE A 71 -44.60 16.77 -20.12
C ILE A 71 -44.18 17.99 -19.32
N TRP A 72 -44.61 18.05 -18.06
CA TRP A 72 -44.13 19.08 -17.14
C TRP A 72 -42.64 18.88 -16.85
N ARG A 73 -41.87 19.97 -16.89
CA ARG A 73 -40.41 19.88 -16.77
C ARG A 73 -39.99 19.43 -15.37
N ASP A 74 -40.65 19.93 -14.33
CA ASP A 74 -40.40 19.56 -12.94
C ASP A 74 -40.60 18.05 -12.69
N ILE A 75 -41.72 17.48 -13.15
CA ILE A 75 -42.01 16.03 -13.02
C ILE A 75 -40.96 15.20 -13.75
N LEU A 76 -40.56 15.61 -14.96
CA LEU A 76 -39.52 14.90 -15.70
C LEU A 76 -38.18 14.93 -14.96
N MET A 77 -37.80 16.08 -14.42
CA MET A 77 -36.53 16.22 -13.69
C MET A 77 -36.52 15.39 -12.41
N GLU A 78 -37.61 15.39 -11.64
CA GLU A 78 -37.77 14.57 -10.44
C GLU A 78 -37.59 13.08 -10.77
N TYR A 79 -38.29 12.57 -11.80
CA TYR A 79 -38.12 11.19 -12.25
C TYR A 79 -36.69 10.86 -12.71
N VAL A 80 -36.03 11.79 -13.42
CA VAL A 80 -34.64 11.60 -13.87
C VAL A 80 -33.69 11.53 -12.69
N GLU A 81 -33.86 12.39 -11.69
CA GLU A 81 -33.05 12.38 -10.47
C GLU A 81 -33.22 11.07 -9.70
N GLU A 82 -34.46 10.62 -9.49
CA GLU A 82 -34.74 9.32 -8.86
C GLU A 82 -34.13 8.15 -9.65
N MET A 83 -34.20 8.20 -10.97
CA MET A 83 -33.61 7.16 -11.83
C MET A 83 -32.08 7.14 -11.75
N LEU A 84 -31.45 8.32 -11.66
CA LEU A 84 -30.00 8.43 -11.46
C LEU A 84 -29.58 7.86 -10.11
N ASP A 85 -30.37 8.08 -9.06
CA ASP A 85 -30.11 7.51 -7.75
C ASP A 85 -30.32 5.99 -7.75
N TYR A 86 -31.41 5.51 -8.34
CA TYR A 86 -31.70 4.09 -8.49
C TYR A 86 -30.59 3.35 -9.26
N CYS A 87 -30.17 3.89 -10.41
CA CYS A 87 -29.13 3.28 -11.24
C CYS A 87 -27.73 3.49 -10.64
N GLY A 88 -27.51 4.58 -9.91
CA GLY A 88 -26.23 4.92 -9.31
C GLY A 88 -25.93 4.16 -8.01
N ALA A 89 -26.96 3.75 -7.26
CA ALA A 89 -26.78 3.08 -5.97
C ALA A 89 -25.99 1.77 -6.07
N PRO A 90 -26.29 0.82 -6.99
CA PRO A 90 -25.50 -0.40 -7.13
C PRO A 90 -24.06 -0.14 -7.54
N LEU A 91 -23.84 0.82 -8.45
CA LEU A 91 -22.50 1.18 -8.91
C LEU A 91 -21.66 1.77 -7.77
N LYS A 92 -22.28 2.61 -6.93
CA LYS A 92 -21.63 3.19 -5.75
C LYS A 92 -21.27 2.11 -4.74
N GLU A 93 -22.18 1.18 -4.46
CA GLU A 93 -21.92 0.08 -3.54
C GLU A 93 -20.78 -0.82 -4.02
N MET A 94 -20.76 -1.17 -5.31
CA MET A 94 -19.66 -1.94 -5.92
C MET A 94 -18.32 -1.19 -5.85
N LEU A 95 -18.33 0.13 -6.08
CA LEU A 95 -17.13 0.96 -5.99
C LEU A 95 -16.61 1.02 -4.55
N ASP A 96 -17.49 1.21 -3.58
CA ASP A 96 -17.14 1.24 -2.16
C ASP A 96 -16.60 -0.12 -1.71
N ASP A 97 -17.17 -1.23 -2.18
CA ASP A 97 -16.68 -2.57 -1.91
C ASP A 97 -15.29 -2.83 -2.51
N ALA A 98 -15.07 -2.43 -3.77
CA ALA A 98 -13.77 -2.51 -4.41
C ALA A 98 -12.72 -1.68 -3.66
N ASN A 99 -13.08 -0.48 -3.21
CA ASN A 99 -12.19 0.38 -2.42
C ASN A 99 -11.83 -0.27 -1.07
N ARG A 100 -12.78 -0.89 -0.38
CA ARG A 100 -12.50 -1.65 0.85
C ARG A 100 -11.52 -2.80 0.59
N LYS A 101 -11.77 -3.60 -0.44
CA LYS A 101 -10.88 -4.71 -0.84
C LYS A 101 -9.47 -4.25 -1.16
N LEU A 102 -9.32 -3.12 -1.87
CA LEU A 102 -8.01 -2.54 -2.17
C LEU A 102 -7.27 -2.10 -0.89
N LEU A 103 -7.97 -1.50 0.07
CA LEU A 103 -7.39 -1.11 1.35
C LEU A 103 -6.95 -2.33 2.17
N ASP A 104 -7.74 -3.39 2.18
CA ASP A 104 -7.37 -4.63 2.88
C ASP A 104 -6.18 -5.33 2.24
N GLN A 105 -6.10 -5.34 0.91
CA GLN A 105 -4.90 -5.81 0.20
C GLN A 105 -3.67 -4.97 0.55
N ALA A 106 -3.78 -3.65 0.62
CA ALA A 106 -2.67 -2.79 1.01
C ALA A 106 -2.19 -3.08 2.44
N ARG A 107 -3.10 -3.37 3.38
CA ARG A 107 -2.74 -3.79 4.75
C ARG A 107 -2.00 -5.12 4.76
N LEU A 108 -2.48 -6.10 3.99
CA LEU A 108 -1.83 -7.41 3.88
C LEU A 108 -0.42 -7.29 3.29
N ILE A 109 -0.26 -6.49 2.24
CA ILE A 109 1.07 -6.23 1.64
C ILE A 109 2.01 -5.65 2.70
N ASN A 110 1.59 -4.61 3.43
CA ASN A 110 2.42 -4.02 4.48
C ASN A 110 2.78 -5.03 5.57
N SER A 111 1.84 -5.86 6.02
CA SER A 111 2.10 -6.89 7.02
C SER A 111 3.09 -7.95 6.52
N LEU A 112 3.00 -8.36 5.25
CA LEU A 112 3.92 -9.33 4.66
C LEU A 112 5.32 -8.72 4.50
N SER A 113 5.41 -7.47 4.07
CA SER A 113 6.70 -6.75 3.97
C SER A 113 7.41 -6.69 5.33
N LEU A 114 6.70 -6.34 6.40
CA LEU A 114 7.28 -6.34 7.76
C LEU A 114 7.76 -7.72 8.19
N LYS A 115 7.01 -8.78 7.85
CA LYS A 115 7.40 -10.15 8.17
C LYS A 115 8.65 -10.58 7.41
N ILE A 116 8.78 -10.19 6.13
CA ILE A 116 9.97 -10.46 5.32
C ILE A 116 11.19 -9.73 5.90
N GLU A 117 11.02 -8.49 6.35
CA GLU A 117 12.10 -7.70 6.96
C GLU A 117 12.58 -8.32 8.27
N GLN A 118 11.65 -8.76 9.14
CA GLN A 118 11.98 -9.47 10.37
C GLN A 118 12.71 -10.80 10.07
N ASP A 119 12.17 -11.64 9.19
CA ASP A 119 12.79 -12.91 8.82
C ASP A 119 14.18 -12.71 8.21
N SER A 120 14.41 -11.60 7.49
CA SER A 120 15.73 -11.23 6.97
C SER A 120 16.70 -10.88 8.10
N SER A 121 16.27 -10.05 9.05
CA SER A 121 17.10 -9.66 10.20
C SER A 121 17.45 -10.86 11.08
N ASP A 122 16.49 -11.75 11.35
CA ASP A 122 16.71 -12.97 12.14
C ASP A 122 17.75 -13.88 11.47
N ARG A 123 17.70 -14.01 10.13
CA ARG A 123 18.69 -14.80 9.36
C ARG A 123 20.08 -14.17 9.40
N GLU A 124 20.18 -12.84 9.30
CA GLU A 124 21.46 -12.14 9.42
C GLU A 124 22.07 -12.33 10.81
N GLN A 125 21.26 -12.29 11.87
CA GLN A 125 21.71 -12.57 13.23
C GLN A 125 22.21 -14.01 13.38
N GLN A 126 21.46 -15.00 12.89
CA GLN A 126 21.89 -16.40 12.90
C GLN A 126 23.20 -16.62 12.13
N LEU A 127 23.35 -15.96 10.98
CA LEU A 127 24.60 -16.03 10.20
C LEU A 127 25.77 -15.44 11.00
N GLY A 128 25.55 -14.31 11.69
CA GLY A 128 26.54 -13.70 12.58
C GLY A 128 26.98 -14.63 13.72
N GLU A 129 26.04 -15.34 14.34
CA GLU A 129 26.33 -16.33 15.39
C GLU A 129 27.16 -17.51 14.86
N VAL A 130 26.81 -18.03 13.67
CA VAL A 130 27.56 -19.11 13.01
C VAL A 130 28.98 -18.66 12.66
N ILE A 131 29.14 -17.47 12.08
CA ILE A 131 30.45 -16.89 11.79
C ILE A 131 31.26 -16.71 13.09
N GLY A 132 30.64 -16.26 14.17
CA GLY A 132 31.26 -16.17 15.49
C GLY A 132 31.77 -17.52 16.01
N CYS A 133 30.98 -18.59 15.83
CA CYS A 133 31.40 -19.95 16.20
C CYS A 133 32.58 -20.44 15.35
N ILE A 134 32.54 -20.21 14.03
CA ILE A 134 33.62 -20.59 13.11
C ILE A 134 34.91 -19.88 13.47
N THR A 135 34.87 -18.55 13.69
CA THR A 135 36.07 -17.78 14.06
C THR A 135 36.66 -18.21 15.40
N LYS A 136 35.82 -18.56 16.39
CA LYS A 136 36.27 -19.14 17.67
C LYS A 136 36.95 -20.50 17.48
N LEU A 137 36.38 -21.36 16.62
CA LEU A 137 36.96 -22.66 16.29
C LEU A 137 38.30 -22.49 15.57
N GLU A 138 38.39 -21.60 14.59
CA GLU A 138 39.65 -21.28 13.90
C GLU A 138 40.72 -20.80 14.87
N GLY A 139 40.37 -19.93 15.83
CA GLY A 139 41.28 -19.48 16.88
C GLY A 139 41.81 -20.64 17.72
N SER A 140 40.93 -21.59 18.09
CA SER A 140 41.29 -22.79 18.84
C SER A 140 42.22 -23.71 18.02
N VAL A 141 41.91 -23.91 16.73
CA VAL A 141 42.75 -24.70 15.81
C VAL A 141 44.12 -24.05 15.63
N ARG A 142 44.22 -22.71 15.54
CA ARG A 142 45.51 -22.01 15.47
C ARG A 142 46.34 -22.22 16.74
N ARG A 143 45.72 -22.13 17.93
CA ARG A 143 46.40 -22.42 19.21
C ARG A 143 46.90 -23.86 19.27
N LEU A 144 46.08 -24.82 18.84
CA LEU A 144 46.46 -26.23 18.78
C LEU A 144 47.64 -26.47 17.82
N LYS A 145 47.61 -25.84 16.64
CA LYS A 145 48.74 -25.90 15.69
C LYS A 145 50.02 -25.35 16.30
N MET A 146 49.98 -24.17 16.93
CA MET A 146 51.16 -23.60 17.59
C MET A 146 51.69 -24.50 18.70
N PHE A 147 50.80 -25.15 19.46
CA PHE A 147 51.19 -26.12 20.49
C PHE A 147 51.90 -27.34 19.91
N ILE A 148 51.33 -27.97 18.88
CA ILE A 148 51.94 -29.12 18.22
C ILE A 148 53.33 -28.77 17.69
N TRP A 149 53.46 -27.67 16.95
CA TRP A 149 54.76 -27.21 16.45
C TRP A 149 55.77 -26.90 17.57
N GLY A 150 55.33 -26.27 18.66
CA GLY A 150 56.15 -26.02 19.84
C GLY A 150 56.66 -27.31 20.50
N THR A 151 55.80 -28.31 20.66
CA THR A 151 56.19 -29.62 21.21
C THR A 151 57.19 -30.35 20.31
N ILE A 152 56.98 -30.34 18.99
CA ILE A 152 57.90 -30.95 18.02
C ILE A 152 59.28 -30.28 18.10
N LEU A 153 59.33 -28.94 18.17
CA LEU A 153 60.57 -28.19 18.30
C LEU A 153 61.30 -28.57 19.60
N LEU A 154 60.59 -28.57 20.73
CA LEU A 154 61.13 -28.92 22.05
C LEU A 154 61.74 -30.32 22.08
N VAL A 155 61.02 -31.32 21.55
CA VAL A 155 61.52 -32.71 21.49
C VAL A 155 62.73 -32.81 20.58
N SER A 156 62.71 -32.12 19.43
CA SER A 156 63.84 -32.11 18.49
C SER A 156 65.09 -31.48 19.10
N THR A 157 64.94 -30.35 19.79
CA THR A 157 66.04 -29.70 20.53
C THR A 157 66.56 -30.59 21.65
N TRP A 158 65.68 -31.23 22.41
CA TRP A 158 66.06 -32.13 23.49
C TRP A 158 66.86 -33.35 22.99
N LEU A 159 66.46 -33.94 21.86
CA LEU A 159 67.18 -35.04 21.22
C LEU A 159 68.59 -34.60 20.77
N ALA A 160 68.74 -33.37 20.27
CA ALA A 160 70.03 -32.84 19.82
C ALA A 160 71.06 -32.65 20.95
N ILE A 161 70.62 -32.50 22.20
CA ILE A 161 71.49 -32.23 23.37
C ILE A 161 71.78 -33.52 24.18
N GLY A 162 71.28 -34.69 23.74
CA GLY A 162 71.56 -35.98 24.39
C GLY A 162 70.88 -36.19 25.74
N GLY A 163 69.66 -35.66 25.91
CA GLY A 163 68.92 -35.78 27.17
C GLY A 163 68.58 -37.24 27.57
N SER A 164 68.39 -37.46 28.87
CA SER A 164 67.97 -38.75 29.46
C SER A 164 66.46 -38.93 29.43
N SER A 165 65.94 -40.09 29.01
CA SER A 165 64.50 -40.39 28.88
C SER A 165 63.60 -39.93 30.04
N SER A 166 64.10 -39.94 31.28
CA SER A 166 63.42 -39.43 32.46
C SER A 166 63.12 -37.92 32.43
N SER A 167 63.97 -37.09 31.84
CA SER A 167 63.76 -35.63 31.75
C SER A 167 62.79 -35.22 30.64
N LEU A 168 62.69 -36.01 29.57
CA LEU A 168 61.75 -35.81 28.46
C LEU A 168 60.30 -35.94 28.94
N VAL A 169 60.02 -36.96 29.75
CA VAL A 169 58.68 -37.22 30.30
C VAL A 169 58.22 -36.06 31.19
N THR A 170 59.09 -35.53 32.06
CA THR A 170 58.78 -34.35 32.88
C THR A 170 58.52 -33.09 32.07
N ILE A 171 59.28 -32.86 30.98
CA ILE A 171 59.08 -31.69 30.10
C ILE A 171 57.74 -31.81 29.36
N LEU A 172 57.42 -32.98 28.82
CA LEU A 172 56.13 -33.20 28.15
C LEU A 172 54.94 -33.05 29.09
N LEU A 173 55.05 -33.56 30.33
CA LEU A 173 54.02 -33.38 31.37
C LEU A 173 53.85 -31.91 31.77
N ALA A 174 54.94 -31.16 31.94
CA ALA A 174 54.88 -29.74 32.25
C ALA A 174 54.24 -28.93 31.12
N VAL A 175 54.59 -29.23 29.86
CA VAL A 175 54.03 -28.55 28.69
C VAL A 175 52.54 -28.87 28.49
N THR A 176 52.11 -30.12 28.74
CA THR A 176 50.68 -30.47 28.73
C THR A 176 49.91 -29.84 29.87
N LEU A 177 50.47 -29.76 31.08
CA LEU A 177 49.85 -29.05 32.21
C LEU A 177 49.69 -27.56 31.94
N ILE A 178 50.71 -26.89 31.41
CA ILE A 178 50.64 -25.47 31.04
C ILE A 178 49.54 -25.26 29.99
N TYR A 179 49.43 -26.16 29.00
CA TYR A 179 48.40 -26.06 27.99
C TYR A 179 46.99 -26.27 28.53
N LEU A 180 46.80 -27.18 29.48
CA LEU A 180 45.51 -27.40 30.15
C LEU A 180 45.10 -26.24 31.08
N VAL A 181 46.07 -25.49 31.61
CA VAL A 181 45.81 -24.35 32.51
C VAL A 181 45.63 -23.03 31.76
N VAL A 182 46.28 -22.87 30.61
CA VAL A 182 46.27 -21.62 29.82
C VAL A 182 45.31 -21.67 28.62
N GLY A 183 44.94 -22.88 28.16
CA GLY A 183 44.01 -23.13 27.05
C GLY A 183 42.56 -22.93 27.43
#